data_AF-H9FFW2-F1
#
_entry.id   AF-H9FFW2-F1
#
_cell.length_a   1.000
_cell.length_b   1.000
_cell.length_c   1.000
_cell.angle_alpha   90.00
_cell.angle_beta   90.00
_cell.angle_gamma   90.00
#
_symmetry.space_group_name_H-M   'P 1'
#
loop_
_entity.id
_entity.type
_entity.pdbx_description
1 polymer ?
#
loop_
_entity_poly.entity_id
_entity_poly.type
_entity_poly.pdbx_seq_one_letter_code
_entity_poly.pdbx_strand_id
1 'polypeptide(L)'
;KRANNGKFTLRDLLVVPMQRVLKYHLLLQELVKHTADATEKANLKLALDAMKDLAQYVNEVKRDNETLREIKQFQLSIENLNQPVLLFGRPQGDGEIRITTLDKHTKQEK
;
A
#
# COMPACT_ATOMS: atom_id res chain seq x y z
N LYS A 1 -26.82 -23.24 20.45
CA LYS A 1 -26.78 -21.77 20.56
C LYS A 1 -25.81 -21.25 19.49
N ARG A 2 -26.27 -20.49 18.48
CA ARG A 2 -25.36 -19.91 17.47
C ARG A 2 -24.47 -18.88 18.16
N ALA A 3 -23.16 -18.90 17.92
CA ALA A 3 -22.27 -17.86 18.42
C ALA A 3 -22.77 -16.48 17.94
N ASN A 4 -22.78 -15.48 18.84
CA ASN A 4 -23.05 -14.07 18.53
C ASN A 4 -24.49 -13.69 18.09
N ASN A 5 -25.50 -14.52 18.35
CA ASN A 5 -26.93 -14.22 18.09
C ASN A 5 -27.26 -13.67 16.68
N GLY A 6 -26.42 -13.93 15.66
CA GLY A 6 -26.59 -13.38 14.31
C GLY A 6 -26.30 -11.88 14.16
N LYS A 7 -25.70 -11.22 15.16
CA LYS A 7 -25.40 -9.77 15.12
C LYS A 7 -24.28 -9.40 14.15
N PHE A 8 -23.38 -10.32 13.85
CA PHE A 8 -22.24 -10.08 12.97
C PHE A 8 -22.10 -11.24 11.98
N THR A 9 -21.97 -10.91 10.71
CA THR A 9 -21.66 -11.87 9.66
C THR A 9 -20.16 -12.18 9.64
N LEU A 10 -19.76 -13.26 8.98
CA LEU A 10 -18.34 -13.58 8.79
C LEU A 10 -17.59 -12.43 8.11
N ARG A 11 -18.20 -11.77 7.13
CA ARG A 11 -17.62 -10.61 6.45
C ARG A 11 -17.34 -9.46 7.42
N ASP A 12 -18.23 -9.23 8.38
CA ASP A 12 -18.04 -8.20 9.42
C ASP A 12 -16.88 -8.58 10.34
N LEU A 13 -16.74 -9.86 10.68
CA LEU A 13 -15.65 -10.33 11.53
C LEU A 13 -14.28 -10.28 10.83
N LEU A 14 -14.24 -10.47 9.51
CA LEU A 14 -12.99 -10.44 8.73
C LEU A 14 -12.34 -9.06 8.66
N VAL A 15 -13.11 -7.98 8.83
CA VAL A 15 -12.54 -6.61 8.85
C VAL A 15 -12.03 -6.19 10.23
N VAL A 16 -12.43 -6.88 11.31
CA VAL A 16 -12.08 -6.52 12.69
C VAL A 16 -10.57 -6.52 12.96
N PRO A 17 -9.75 -7.49 12.50
CA PRO A 17 -8.30 -7.46 12.74
C PRO A 17 -7.65 -6.20 12.17
N MET A 18 -8.06 -5.81 10.95
CA MET A 18 -7.59 -4.59 10.28
C MET A 18 -8.04 -3.33 11.02
N GLN A 19 -9.28 -3.30 11.52
CA GLN A 19 -9.74 -2.18 12.34
C GLN A 19 -8.95 -2.07 13.65
N ARG A 20 -8.66 -3.20 14.29
CA ARG A 20 -8.00 -3.25 15.60
C ARG A 20 -6.56 -2.77 15.54
N VAL A 21 -5.80 -3.16 14.51
CA VAL A 21 -4.40 -2.72 14.36
C VAL A 21 -4.28 -1.19 14.27
N LEU A 22 -5.26 -0.53 13.63
CA LEU A 22 -5.34 0.94 13.50
C LEU A 22 -5.88 1.66 14.75
N LYS A 23 -6.21 0.94 15.84
CA LYS A 23 -6.63 1.57 17.10
C LYS A 23 -5.51 1.68 18.12
N TYR A 24 -4.48 0.82 18.05
CA TYR A 24 -3.43 0.79 19.08
C TYR A 24 -2.66 2.10 19.20
N HIS A 25 -2.30 2.73 18.09
CA HIS A 25 -1.63 4.03 18.13
C HIS A 25 -2.52 5.14 18.72
N LEU A 26 -3.84 5.10 18.50
CA LEU A 26 -4.78 6.07 19.10
C LEU A 26 -4.89 5.89 20.62
N LEU A 27 -4.98 4.62 21.07
CA LEU A 27 -5.05 4.28 22.49
C LEU A 27 -3.75 4.67 23.21
N LEU A 28 -2.59 4.35 22.62
CA LEU A 28 -1.29 4.75 23.17
C LEU A 28 -1.10 6.26 23.17
N GLN A 29 -1.55 6.96 22.12
CA GLN A 29 -1.50 8.41 22.06
C GLN A 29 -2.29 9.05 23.21
N GLU A 30 -3.47 8.53 23.51
CA GLU A 30 -4.27 9.03 24.64
C GLU A 30 -3.61 8.69 25.98
N LEU A 31 -3.07 7.47 26.13
CA LEU A 31 -2.35 7.07 27.34
C LEU A 31 -1.15 7.98 27.63
N VAL A 32 -0.32 8.27 26.61
CA VAL A 32 0.85 9.17 26.71
C VAL A 32 0.47 10.58 27.19
N LYS A 33 -0.73 11.08 26.84
CA LYS A 33 -1.18 12.41 27.28
C LYS A 33 -1.44 12.45 28.78
N HIS A 34 -2.00 11.38 29.34
CA HIS A 34 -2.40 11.29 30.75
C HIS A 34 -1.30 10.72 31.68
N THR A 35 -0.20 10.21 31.12
CA THR A 35 0.98 9.80 31.92
C THR A 35 1.80 11.01 32.35
N ALA A 36 1.96 11.17 33.67
CA ALA A 36 2.75 12.24 34.30
C ALA A 36 4.23 11.87 34.49
N ASP A 37 4.53 10.58 34.72
CA ASP A 37 5.91 10.10 34.90
C ASP A 37 6.71 10.23 33.60
N ALA A 38 7.88 10.85 33.67
CA ALA A 38 8.68 11.16 32.49
C ALA A 38 9.30 9.91 31.85
N THR A 39 9.71 8.93 32.67
CA THR A 39 10.32 7.68 32.21
C THR A 39 9.29 6.80 31.51
N GLU A 40 8.14 6.60 32.14
CA GLU A 40 7.03 5.84 31.59
C GLU A 40 6.48 6.49 30.31
N LYS A 41 6.37 7.83 30.31
CA LYS A 41 5.98 8.57 29.11
C LYS A 41 6.96 8.41 27.95
N ALA A 42 8.27 8.34 28.23
CA ALA A 42 9.28 8.06 27.20
C ALA A 42 9.11 6.65 26.61
N ASN A 43 8.90 5.64 27.45
CA ASN A 43 8.65 4.27 27.01
C ASN A 43 7.36 4.15 26.17
N LEU A 44 6.30 4.83 26.60
CA LEU A 44 5.04 4.86 25.85
C LEU A 44 5.15 5.59 24.51
N LYS A 45 6.01 6.61 24.40
CA LYS A 45 6.30 7.25 23.11
C LYS A 45 6.99 6.28 22.13
N LEU A 46 7.95 5.49 22.61
CA LEU A 46 8.60 4.45 21.79
C LEU A 46 7.57 3.43 21.29
N ALA A 47 6.68 2.96 22.16
CA ALA A 47 5.60 2.05 21.78
C ALA A 47 4.62 2.70 20.78
N LEU A 48 4.30 3.98 20.97
CA LEU A 48 3.45 4.74 20.05
C LEU A 48 4.06 4.83 18.66
N ASP A 49 5.35 5.12 18.57
CA ASP A 49 6.04 5.23 17.28
C ASP A 49 6.11 3.87 16.56
N ALA A 50 6.41 2.79 17.28
CA ALA A 50 6.33 1.43 16.72
C ALA A 50 4.92 1.08 16.19
N MET A 51 3.85 1.54 16.85
CA MET A 51 2.48 1.33 16.37
C MET A 51 2.11 2.21 15.17
N LYS A 52 2.71 3.40 15.04
CA LYS A 52 2.56 4.22 13.81
C LYS A 52 3.27 3.56 12.64
N ASP A 53 4.47 3.03 12.85
CA ASP A 53 5.24 2.31 11.84
C ASP A 53 4.46 1.10 11.32
N LEU A 54 3.83 0.34 12.24
CA LEU A 54 2.94 -0.76 11.87
C LEU A 54 1.75 -0.28 11.02
N ALA A 55 1.10 0.83 11.38
CA ALA A 55 -0.01 1.38 10.60
C ALA A 55 0.45 1.83 9.20
N GLN A 56 1.63 2.44 9.10
CA GLN A 56 2.22 2.82 7.83
C GLN A 56 2.56 1.59 6.97
N TYR A 57 3.18 0.57 7.56
CA TYR A 57 3.49 -0.68 6.85
C TYR A 57 2.24 -1.32 6.24
N VAL A 58 1.14 -1.37 7.00
CA VAL A 58 -0.14 -1.90 6.50
C VAL A 58 -0.66 -1.09 5.30
N ASN A 59 -0.51 0.23 5.33
CA ASN A 59 -0.87 1.08 4.19
C ASN A 59 0.01 0.80 2.97
N GLU A 60 1.31 0.59 3.15
CA GLU A 60 2.23 0.24 2.05
C GLU A 60 1.90 -1.13 1.46
N VAL A 61 1.63 -2.16 2.28
CA VAL A 61 1.20 -3.47 1.78
C VAL A 61 -0.09 -3.38 0.97
N LYS A 62 -1.05 -2.55 1.41
CA LYS A 62 -2.27 -2.30 0.64
C LYS A 62 -1.94 -1.62 -0.70
N ARG A 63 -1.13 -0.56 -0.69
CA ARG A 63 -0.70 0.16 -1.89
C ARG A 63 0.01 -0.77 -2.87
N ASP A 64 0.90 -1.63 -2.37
CA ASP A 64 1.65 -2.58 -3.19
C ASP A 64 0.73 -3.61 -3.83
N ASN A 65 -0.28 -4.09 -3.11
CA ASN A 65 -1.30 -4.96 -3.68
C ASN A 65 -2.12 -4.28 -4.78
N GLU A 66 -2.42 -2.98 -4.65
CA GLU A 66 -3.10 -2.20 -5.69
C GLU A 66 -2.18 -2.01 -6.90
N THR A 67 -0.94 -1.59 -6.69
CA THR A 67 0.09 -1.46 -7.75
C THR A 67 0.33 -2.78 -8.49
N LEU A 68 0.38 -3.91 -7.79
CA LEU A 68 0.53 -5.23 -8.43
C LEU A 68 -0.66 -5.59 -9.33
N ARG A 69 -1.88 -5.17 -8.96
CA ARG A 69 -3.06 -5.36 -9.83
C ARG A 69 -2.95 -4.51 -11.10
N GLU A 70 -2.51 -3.26 -10.97
CA GLU A 70 -2.27 -2.36 -12.11
C GLU A 70 -1.20 -2.91 -13.05
N ILE A 71 -0.05 -3.34 -12.52
CA ILE A 71 1.01 -4.00 -13.28
C ILE A 71 0.48 -5.22 -14.04
N LYS A 72 -0.38 -6.02 -13.39
CA LYS A 72 -1.02 -7.17 -14.04
C LYS A 72 -1.94 -6.74 -15.18
N GLN A 73 -2.65 -5.61 -15.07
CA GLN A 73 -3.45 -5.09 -16.19
C GLN A 73 -2.56 -4.65 -17.35
N PHE A 74 -1.47 -3.91 -17.08
CA PHE A 74 -0.52 -3.52 -18.13
C PHE A 74 0.09 -4.73 -18.85
N GLN A 75 0.44 -5.77 -18.11
CA GLN A 75 0.96 -7.01 -18.68
C GLN A 75 -0.03 -7.67 -19.66
N LEU A 76 -1.34 -7.55 -19.40
CA LEU A 76 -2.38 -8.13 -20.26
C LEU A 76 -2.70 -7.25 -21.48
N SER A 77 -2.50 -5.93 -21.39
CA SER A 77 -2.82 -4.99 -22.45
C SER A 77 -1.69 -4.75 -23.46
N ILE A 78 -0.44 -5.01 -23.08
CA ILE A 78 0.72 -4.80 -23.96
C ILE A 78 1.01 -6.09 -24.74
N GLU A 79 0.78 -6.04 -26.05
CA GLU A 79 1.11 -7.13 -26.96
C GLU A 79 2.62 -7.19 -27.27
N ASN A 80 3.11 -8.38 -27.64
CA ASN A 80 4.52 -8.62 -28.02
C ASN A 80 5.56 -8.23 -26.95
N LEU A 81 5.17 -8.23 -25.68
CA LEU A 81 6.08 -7.99 -24.57
C LEU A 81 6.83 -9.28 -24.20
N ASN A 82 8.14 -9.29 -24.39
CA ASN A 82 8.98 -10.47 -24.16
C ASN A 82 9.38 -10.69 -22.68
N GLN A 83 9.04 -9.76 -21.78
CA GLN A 83 9.44 -9.79 -20.37
C GLN A 83 8.32 -9.30 -19.43
N PRO A 84 8.21 -9.84 -18.20
CA PRO A 84 7.21 -9.37 -17.25
C PRO A 84 7.39 -7.90 -16.85
N VAL A 85 6.32 -7.09 -16.91
CA VAL A 85 6.32 -5.67 -16.52
C VAL A 85 6.80 -5.46 -15.09
N LEU A 86 6.53 -6.41 -14.20
CA LEU A 86 6.93 -6.36 -12.79
C LEU A 86 8.45 -6.20 -12.59
N LEU A 87 9.27 -6.65 -13.52
CA LEU A 87 10.73 -6.54 -13.44
C LEU A 87 11.22 -5.08 -13.48
N PHE A 88 10.40 -4.17 -14.01
CA PHE A 88 10.73 -2.75 -14.12
C PHE A 88 10.27 -1.91 -12.90
N GLY A 89 9.67 -2.55 -11.90
CA GLY A 89 9.28 -1.89 -10.65
C GLY A 89 7.92 -1.19 -10.71
N ARG A 90 7.77 -0.07 -9.98
CA ARG A 90 6.49 0.65 -9.87
C ARG A 90 6.25 1.55 -11.09
N PRO A 91 5.08 1.47 -11.75
CA PRO A 91 4.68 2.40 -12.79
C PRO A 91 4.75 3.85 -12.29
N GLN A 92 5.25 4.77 -13.13
CA GLN A 92 5.33 6.20 -12.81
C GLN A 92 4.25 7.02 -13.53
N GLY A 93 3.86 6.60 -14.74
CA GLY A 93 2.80 7.21 -15.53
C GLY A 93 2.71 6.59 -16.92
N ASP A 94 1.54 6.71 -17.53
CA ASP A 94 1.22 6.31 -18.89
C ASP A 94 0.50 7.45 -19.62
N GLY A 95 0.63 7.53 -20.94
CA GLY A 95 0.02 8.59 -21.74
C GLY A 95 0.51 8.65 -23.17
N GLU A 96 -0.19 9.43 -23.99
CA GLU A 96 0.18 9.64 -25.39
C GLU A 96 1.36 10.60 -25.52
N ILE A 97 2.37 10.18 -26.29
CA ILE A 97 3.55 10.99 -26.58
C ILE A 97 3.91 10.94 -28.07
N ARG A 98 4.49 12.02 -28.59
CA ARG A 98 5.08 12.07 -29.94
C ARG A 98 6.59 11.89 -29.82
N ILE A 99 7.14 10.87 -30.46
CA ILE A 99 8.56 10.54 -30.45
C ILE A 99 9.14 10.73 -31.86
N THR A 100 10.31 11.36 -31.97
CA THR A 100 11.09 11.41 -33.22
C THR A 100 12.47 10.83 -32.96
N THR A 101 12.85 9.82 -33.73
CA THR A 101 14.19 9.20 -33.71
C THR A 101 15.14 9.95 -34.65
N LEU A 102 16.44 9.93 -34.34
CA LEU A 102 17.48 10.59 -35.13
C LEU A 102 17.74 9.92 -36.49
N ASP A 103 17.28 8.68 -36.70
CA ASP A 103 17.58 7.86 -37.88
C ASP A 103 16.73 8.17 -39.13
N LYS A 104 16.42 9.44 -39.39
CA LYS A 104 15.70 9.88 -40.61
C LYS A 104 16.63 10.43 -41.70
N HIS A 105 17.84 9.89 -41.85
CA HIS A 105 18.70 10.15 -43.00
C HIS A 105 19.40 8.88 -43.50
N THR A 106 18.67 8.00 -44.19
CA THR A 106 19.20 7.18 -45.31
C THR A 106 18.07 6.36 -45.92
N LYS A 107 17.33 6.97 -46.85
CA LYS A 107 16.70 6.34 -48.04
C LYS A 107 15.74 7.33 -48.69
N GLN A 108 16.31 8.37 -49.28
CA GLN A 108 15.73 9.04 -50.43
C GLN A 108 16.91 9.59 -51.22
N GLU A 109 17.39 8.80 -52.17
CA GLU A 109 17.77 9.28 -53.49
C GLU A 109 17.72 8.07 -54.44
N LYS A 110 16.94 8.26 -55.50
CA LYS A 110 16.81 7.37 -56.65
C LYS A 110 18.02 7.52 -57.55
#